data_AF-A0A427AI16-F1
#
_entry.id   AF-A0A427AI16-F1
#
_cell.length_a   1.000
_cell.length_b   1.000
_cell.length_c   1.000
_cell.angle_alpha   90.00
_cell.angle_beta   90.00
_cell.angle_gamma   90.00
#
_symmetry.space_group_name_H-M   'P 1'
#
loop_
_entity.id
_entity.type
_entity.pdbx_description
1 polymer ?
#
loop_
_entity_poly.entity_id
_entity_poly.type
_entity_poly.pdbx_seq_one_letter_code
_entity_poly.pdbx_strand_id
1 'polypeptide(L)'
;MSRRRRSTRVLKNARRCGYNGGRRKQSREAASKAVAERLEALRNLIPPKSDGVKEREAAADRLFDETADYILLLRTQVEVLKRLVDVYSPCIENSSGSA
;
A
#
# COMPACT_ATOMS: atom_id res chain seq x y z
N MET A 1 -11.44 25.43 77.82
CA MET A 1 -10.52 26.04 76.84
C MET A 1 -10.59 25.30 75.52
N SER A 2 -10.52 26.05 74.43
CA SER A 2 -10.77 25.69 73.03
C SER A 2 -9.60 24.91 72.38
N ARG A 3 -9.87 24.00 71.42
CA ARG A 3 -9.51 24.17 69.99
C ARG A 3 -9.57 22.86 69.14
N ARG A 4 -10.33 23.00 68.03
CA ARG A 4 -10.08 22.56 66.64
C ARG A 4 -10.34 21.11 66.20
N ARG A 5 -11.46 21.02 65.46
CA ARG A 5 -11.69 20.18 64.27
C ARG A 5 -10.49 20.22 63.29
N ARG A 6 -10.09 19.07 62.73
CA ARG A 6 -9.58 18.95 61.34
C ARG A 6 -10.06 17.66 60.69
N SER A 7 -11.07 17.83 59.84
CA SER A 7 -11.37 16.95 58.71
C SER A 7 -10.22 17.02 57.72
N THR A 8 -9.68 15.86 57.31
CA THR A 8 -8.81 15.74 56.13
C THR A 8 -9.15 14.47 55.35
N ARG A 9 -10.04 14.65 54.38
CA ARG A 9 -9.93 14.24 52.97
C ARG A 9 -9.43 12.81 52.66
N VAL A 10 -10.38 11.98 52.26
CA VAL A 10 -10.37 11.16 51.03
C VAL A 10 -9.00 10.62 50.61
N LEU A 11 -8.74 9.35 50.92
CA LEU A 11 -7.81 8.53 50.14
C LEU A 11 -8.60 7.39 49.47
N LYS A 12 -9.41 7.76 48.48
CA LYS A 12 -9.98 6.84 47.49
C LYS A 12 -8.94 6.54 46.41
N ASN A 13 -7.85 5.86 46.76
CA ASN A 13 -6.98 5.24 45.76
C ASN A 13 -7.19 3.73 45.78
N ALA A 14 -8.44 3.34 45.47
CA ALA A 14 -8.74 1.97 45.09
C ALA A 14 -8.08 1.72 43.73
N ARG A 15 -6.88 1.13 43.80
CA ARG A 15 -6.26 0.42 42.67
C ARG A 15 -7.32 -0.48 42.08
N ARG A 16 -7.73 -0.29 40.82
CA ARG A 16 -8.28 -1.36 39.98
C ARG A 16 -8.37 -0.95 38.52
N CYS A 17 -7.61 -1.71 37.74
CA CYS A 17 -7.78 -2.00 36.32
C CYS A 17 -7.76 -0.79 35.37
N GLY A 18 -6.56 -0.42 34.93
CA GLY A 18 -6.41 0.24 33.63
C GLY A 18 -7.07 -0.65 32.57
N TYR A 19 -8.15 -0.15 31.99
CA TYR A 19 -8.91 -0.81 30.94
C TYR A 19 -8.02 -0.95 29.70
N ASN A 20 -7.21 -2.00 29.63
CA ASN A 20 -6.40 -2.35 28.45
C ASN A 20 -7.25 -2.89 27.28
N GLY A 21 -8.57 -2.65 27.28
CA GLY A 21 -9.49 -3.06 26.22
C GLY A 21 -9.36 -2.26 24.92
N GLY A 22 -8.60 -1.16 24.91
CA GLY A 22 -8.50 -0.26 23.75
C GLY A 22 -7.43 -0.61 22.71
N ARG A 23 -6.36 -1.34 23.07
CA ARG A 23 -5.19 -1.50 22.19
C ARG A 23 -5.42 -2.39 20.96
N ARG A 24 -6.38 -3.31 21.00
CA ARG A 24 -6.66 -4.21 19.86
C ARG A 24 -7.44 -3.54 18.73
N LYS A 25 -8.23 -2.50 18.99
CA LYS A 25 -9.00 -1.80 17.95
C LYS A 25 -8.13 -0.93 17.04
N GLN A 26 -7.15 -0.21 17.62
CA GLN A 26 -6.24 0.65 16.86
C GLN A 26 -5.42 -0.11 15.81
N SER A 27 -5.06 -1.37 16.08
CA SER A 27 -4.29 -2.20 15.15
C SER A 27 -5.07 -2.57 13.89
N ARG A 28 -6.37 -2.88 14.01
CA ARG A 28 -7.19 -3.31 12.86
C ARG A 28 -7.49 -2.14 11.92
N GLU A 29 -7.79 -0.97 12.47
CA GLU A 29 -8.06 0.26 11.71
C GLU A 29 -6.79 0.74 10.96
N ALA A 30 -5.64 0.69 11.63
CA ALA A 30 -4.35 0.99 10.99
C ALA A 30 -4.05 0.01 9.84
N ALA A 31 -4.30 -1.30 10.04
CA ALA A 31 -4.11 -2.30 9.01
C ALA A 31 -5.04 -2.11 7.80
N SER A 32 -6.33 -1.81 8.03
CA SER A 32 -7.27 -1.54 6.93
C SER A 32 -6.88 -0.29 6.14
N LYS A 33 -6.38 0.75 6.81
CA LYS A 33 -5.90 1.96 6.14
C LYS A 33 -4.69 1.67 5.27
N ALA A 34 -3.71 0.93 5.78
CA ALA A 34 -2.53 0.53 5.02
C ALA A 34 -2.88 -0.34 3.79
N VAL A 35 -3.87 -1.24 3.92
CA VAL A 35 -4.36 -2.03 2.78
C VAL A 35 -5.02 -1.14 1.73
N ALA A 36 -5.87 -0.19 2.15
CA ALA A 36 -6.50 0.75 1.23
C ALA A 36 -5.46 1.61 0.48
N GLU A 37 -4.46 2.13 1.19
CA GLU A 37 -3.36 2.89 0.58
C GLU A 37 -2.57 2.06 -0.45
N ARG A 38 -2.33 0.78 -0.17
CA ARG A 38 -1.66 -0.14 -1.12
C ARG A 38 -2.50 -0.43 -2.35
N LEU A 39 -3.81 -0.62 -2.19
CA LEU A 39 -4.73 -0.85 -3.30
C LEU A 39 -4.88 0.40 -4.17
N GLU A 40 -4.90 1.59 -3.57
CA GLU A 40 -4.89 2.86 -4.29
C GLU A 40 -3.58 3.05 -5.06
N ALA A 41 -2.44 2.77 -4.43
CA ALA A 41 -1.14 2.80 -5.10
C ALA A 41 -1.08 1.82 -6.27
N LEU A 42 -1.61 0.59 -6.11
CA LEU A 42 -1.68 -0.40 -7.17
C LEU A 42 -2.54 0.09 -8.34
N ARG A 43 -3.71 0.67 -8.06
CA ARG A 43 -4.59 1.24 -9.08
C ARG A 43 -3.90 2.33 -9.91
N ASN A 44 -3.07 3.15 -9.29
CA ASN A 44 -2.35 4.23 -9.97
C ASN A 44 -1.23 3.72 -10.92
N LEU A 45 -0.80 2.46 -10.78
CA LEU A 45 0.22 1.85 -11.65
C LEU A 45 -0.38 1.24 -12.93
N ILE A 46 -1.68 0.96 -12.94
CA ILE A 46 -2.36 0.34 -14.09
C ILE A 46 -2.84 1.47 -15.01
N PRO A 47 -2.57 1.39 -16.33
CA PRO A 47 -3.07 2.38 -17.27
C PRO A 47 -4.60 2.46 -17.22
N PRO A 48 -5.19 3.66 -17.25
CA PRO A 48 -6.64 3.80 -17.29
C PRO A 48 -7.17 3.15 -18.57
N LYS A 49 -8.05 2.16 -18.45
CA LYS A 49 -8.78 1.62 -19.60
C LYS A 49 -9.60 2.75 -20.24
N SER A 50 -9.64 2.78 -21.57
CA SER A 50 -10.38 3.77 -22.36
C SER A 50 -11.88 3.79 -22.11
N ASP A 51 -12.39 2.77 -21.44
CA ASP A 51 -13.80 2.60 -21.15
C ASP A 51 -14.12 3.49 -19.95
N GLY A 52 -14.61 4.70 -20.23
CA GLY A 52 -14.78 5.84 -19.32
C GLY A 52 -15.71 5.64 -18.11
N VAL A 53 -15.92 4.42 -17.64
CA VAL A 53 -16.60 4.14 -16.39
C VAL A 53 -15.58 4.31 -15.27
N LYS A 54 -15.69 5.43 -14.55
CA LYS A 54 -15.03 5.61 -13.24
C LYS A 54 -15.60 4.57 -12.27
N GLU A 55 -15.12 3.33 -12.34
CA GLU A 55 -15.38 2.29 -11.35
C GLU A 55 -14.59 2.65 -10.08
N ARG A 56 -15.01 3.70 -9.38
CA ARG A 56 -14.38 4.12 -8.12
C ARG A 56 -14.48 3.04 -7.04
N GLU A 57 -15.34 2.06 -7.25
CA GLU A 57 -15.66 0.95 -6.34
C GLU A 57 -15.50 -0.43 -7.01
N ALA A 58 -14.58 -0.58 -7.99
CA ALA A 58 -14.26 -1.89 -8.54
C ALA A 58 -13.76 -2.82 -7.42
N ALA A 59 -14.45 -3.94 -7.21
CA ALA A 59 -14.08 -4.98 -6.27
C ALA A 59 -12.58 -5.33 -6.42
N ALA A 60 -11.89 -5.57 -5.30
CA ALA A 60 -10.45 -5.84 -5.29
C ALA A 60 -10.05 -6.95 -6.27
N ASP A 61 -10.93 -7.93 -6.49
CA ASP A 61 -10.73 -9.02 -7.45
C ASP A 61 -10.50 -8.51 -8.89
N ARG A 62 -11.27 -7.51 -9.35
CA ARG A 62 -11.08 -6.91 -10.68
C ARG A 62 -9.74 -6.20 -10.79
N LEU A 63 -9.33 -5.50 -9.74
CA LEU A 63 -8.02 -4.82 -9.73
C LEU A 63 -6.88 -5.84 -9.91
N PHE A 64 -7.00 -7.01 -9.31
CA PHE A 64 -6.01 -8.07 -9.47
C PHE A 64 -6.01 -8.67 -10.88
N ASP A 65 -7.18 -8.86 -11.50
CA ASP A 65 -7.27 -9.30 -12.90
C ASP A 65 -6.59 -8.30 -13.85
N GLU A 66 -6.90 -7.01 -13.71
CA GLU A 66 -6.28 -5.95 -14.51
C GLU A 66 -4.77 -5.85 -14.28
N THR A 67 -4.33 -6.07 -13.05
CA THR A 67 -2.91 -6.12 -12.71
C THR A 67 -2.23 -7.30 -13.40
N ALA A 68 -2.86 -8.47 -13.39
CA ALA A 68 -2.30 -9.68 -14.01
C ALA A 68 -2.13 -9.49 -15.53
N ASP A 69 -3.16 -8.95 -16.19
CA ASP A 69 -3.13 -8.61 -17.61
C ASP A 69 -2.02 -7.62 -17.92
N TYR A 70 -1.89 -6.55 -17.11
CA TYR A 70 -0.88 -5.53 -17.34
C TYR A 70 0.56 -6.05 -17.12
N ILE A 71 0.77 -6.90 -16.11
CA ILE A 71 2.07 -7.57 -15.91
C ILE A 71 2.44 -8.42 -17.12
N LEU A 72 1.47 -9.17 -17.67
CA LEU A 72 1.72 -10.00 -18.85
C LEU A 72 2.07 -9.16 -20.08
N LEU A 73 1.35 -8.05 -20.29
CA LEU A 73 1.66 -7.09 -21.35
C LEU A 73 3.09 -6.55 -21.23
N LEU A 74 3.47 -6.05 -20.06
CA LEU A 74 4.81 -5.51 -19.81
C LEU A 74 5.90 -6.56 -20.05
N ARG A 75 5.71 -7.79 -19.56
CA ARG A 75 6.65 -8.90 -19.79
C ARG A 75 6.84 -9.16 -21.27
N THR A 76 5.75 -9.20 -22.02
CA THR A 76 5.78 -9.42 -23.47
C THR A 76 6.51 -8.29 -24.19
N GLN A 77 6.22 -7.04 -23.85
CA GLN A 77 6.90 -5.86 -24.41
C GLN A 77 8.41 -5.91 -24.15
N VAL A 78 8.82 -6.23 -22.92
CA VAL A 78 10.24 -6.36 -22.56
C VAL A 78 10.91 -7.50 -23.33
N GLU A 79 10.23 -8.64 -23.51
CA GLU A 79 10.80 -9.75 -24.28
C GLU A 79 10.99 -9.38 -25.76
N VAL A 80 10.03 -8.71 -26.38
CA VAL A 80 10.15 -8.22 -27.76
C VAL A 80 11.33 -7.24 -27.87
N LEU A 81 11.42 -6.25 -26.97
CA LEU A 81 12.51 -5.28 -26.98
C LEU A 81 13.88 -5.94 -26.81
N LYS A 82 14.01 -6.94 -25.94
CA LYS A 82 15.25 -7.72 -25.78
C LYS A 82 15.65 -8.40 -27.08
N ARG A 83 14.71 -9.09 -27.74
CA ARG A 83 14.97 -9.75 -29.03
C ARG A 83 15.39 -8.76 -30.11
N LEU A 84 14.78 -7.57 -30.15
CA LEU A 84 15.20 -6.51 -31.07
C LEU A 84 16.64 -6.08 -30.78
N VAL A 85 16.98 -5.82 -29.51
CA VAL A 85 18.35 -5.50 -29.13
C VAL A 85 19.31 -6.61 -29.56
N ASP A 86 18.99 -7.88 -29.28
CA ASP A 86 19.85 -9.00 -29.67
C ASP A 86 20.07 -9.10 -31.19
N VAL A 87 19.06 -8.77 -32.00
CA VAL A 87 19.16 -8.73 -33.46
C VAL A 87 20.04 -7.57 -33.94
N TYR A 88 19.96 -6.40 -33.29
CA TYR A 88 20.66 -5.19 -33.74
C TYR A 88 22.03 -4.96 -33.06
N SER A 89 22.32 -5.58 -31.92
CA SER A 89 23.61 -5.51 -31.23
C SER A 89 24.80 -5.90 -32.12
N PRO A 90 24.73 -6.98 -32.94
CA PRO A 90 25.80 -7.35 -33.87
C PRO A 90 26.03 -6.34 -35.00
N CYS A 91 25.03 -5.50 -35.31
CA CYS A 91 25.14 -4.48 -36.36
C CYS A 91 25.94 -3.24 -35.91
N ILE A 92 26.04 -3.00 -34.60
CA ILE A 92 26.64 -1.78 -34.03
C ILE A 92 28.16 -1.97 -33.81
N GLU A 93 28.65 -3.21 -33.63
CA GLU A 93 30.08 -3.49 -33.44
C GLU A 93 30.91 -3.49 -34.75
N ASN A 94 30.26 -3.60 -35.91
CA ASN A 94 30.96 -3.68 -37.19
C ASN A 94 31.17 -2.32 -37.89
N SER A 95 30.69 -1.21 -37.32
CA SER A 95 30.84 0.15 -37.91
C SER A 95 31.93 1.01 -37.26
N SER A 96 32.67 0.49 -36.28
CA SER A 96 33.76 1.21 -35.60
C SER A 96 35.15 0.61 -35.88
N GLY A 97 35.25 -0.34 -36.81
CA GLY A 97 36.49 -1.07 -37.13
C GLY A 97 36.70 -1.29 -38.62
N SER A 98 36.85 -0.23 -39.40
CA SER A 98 37.61 -0.28 -40.66
C SER A 98 38.29 1.07 -40.88
N ALA A 99 39.57 0.99 -41.23
CA ALA A 99 40.53 2.06 -41.47
C ALA A 99 40.09 3.06 -42.55
#